data_AF-A0A8S2WM70-F1
#
_entry.id   AF-A0A8S2WM70-F1
#
_cell.length_a   1.000
_cell.length_b   1.000
_cell.length_c   1.000
_cell.angle_alpha   90.00
_cell.angle_beta   90.00
_cell.angle_gamma   90.00
#
_symmetry.space_group_name_H-M   'P 1'
#
loop_
_entity.id
_entity.type
_entity.pdbx_description
1 polymer ?
#
loop_
_entity_poly.entity_id
_entity_poly.type
_entity_poly.pdbx_seq_one_letter_code
_entity_poly.pdbx_strand_id
1 'polypeptide(L)'
;QGPNKGKSKGLVELSKEFCVQLPSKVKLNEIREILSKHRAFQNITKLEMLAIKYHIKIIYCPKCHRELNGIEGLWCNQKAFVRSRTDQSFEKMIKLIADSRTHFVERQIALKLFRRFQLKHILKVKHMLIF
;
A
#
# COMPACT_ATOMS: atom_id res chain seq x y z
N GLN A 1 -13.71 48.73 -10.01
CA GLN A 1 -12.90 47.58 -10.49
C GLN A 1 -12.77 46.60 -9.33
N GLY A 2 -13.20 45.35 -9.48
CA GLY A 2 -13.25 44.40 -8.36
C GLY A 2 -11.86 43.88 -7.94
N PRO A 3 -11.69 43.44 -6.68
CA PRO A 3 -10.39 43.07 -6.10
C PRO A 3 -9.69 41.84 -6.73
N ASN A 4 -10.36 41.16 -7.68
CA ASN A 4 -9.89 39.92 -8.31
C ASN A 4 -9.80 39.97 -9.85
N LYS A 5 -9.79 41.17 -10.45
CA LYS A 5 -9.69 41.30 -11.92
C LYS A 5 -8.33 40.76 -12.39
N GLY A 6 -8.34 39.65 -13.14
CA GLY A 6 -7.13 38.94 -13.60
C GLY A 6 -6.72 37.70 -12.79
N LYS A 7 -7.41 37.40 -11.68
CA LYS A 7 -7.25 36.13 -10.95
C LYS A 7 -8.26 35.13 -11.51
N SER A 8 -7.83 33.92 -11.87
CA SER A 8 -8.76 32.86 -12.29
C SER A 8 -9.70 32.54 -11.13
N LYS A 9 -11.00 32.85 -11.28
CA LYS A 9 -12.03 32.64 -10.25
C LYS A 9 -11.93 31.25 -9.59
N GLY A 10 -11.65 30.22 -10.39
CA GLY A 10 -11.50 28.85 -9.91
C GLY A 10 -10.37 28.63 -8.91
N LEU A 11 -9.20 29.27 -9.06
CA LEU A 11 -8.12 29.11 -8.07
C LEU A 11 -8.44 29.79 -6.72
N VAL A 12 -9.19 30.89 -6.75
CA VAL A 12 -9.64 31.57 -5.53
C VAL A 12 -10.74 30.76 -4.84
N GLU A 13 -11.64 30.14 -5.59
CA GLU A 13 -12.64 29.20 -5.05
C GLU A 13 -11.98 27.97 -4.43
N LEU A 14 -11.03 27.35 -5.12
CA LEU A 14 -10.26 26.22 -4.58
C LEU A 14 -9.53 26.60 -3.28
N SER A 15 -8.95 27.81 -3.19
CA SER A 15 -8.30 28.24 -1.95
C SER A 15 -9.25 28.34 -0.76
N LYS A 16 -10.51 28.72 -0.99
CA LYS A 16 -11.56 28.74 0.05
C LYS A 16 -11.96 27.32 0.44
N GLU A 17 -12.12 26.44 -0.53
CA GLU A 17 -12.48 25.04 -0.32
C GLU A 17 -11.40 24.29 0.49
N PHE A 18 -10.13 24.57 0.22
CA PHE A 18 -9.00 24.01 0.97
C PHE A 18 -8.63 24.79 2.24
N CYS A 19 -9.42 25.79 2.63
CA CYS A 19 -9.17 26.67 3.79
C CYS A 19 -7.75 27.28 3.82
N VAL A 20 -7.19 27.60 2.65
CA VAL A 20 -5.87 28.21 2.51
C VAL A 20 -6.00 29.72 2.54
N GLN A 21 -5.34 30.37 3.51
CA GLN A 21 -5.33 31.83 3.60
C GLN A 21 -4.49 32.43 2.47
N LEU A 22 -5.14 33.16 1.56
CA LEU A 22 -4.47 33.90 0.50
C LEU A 22 -4.15 35.33 0.96
N PRO A 23 -2.91 35.81 0.80
CA PRO A 23 -2.59 37.21 1.03
C PRO A 23 -3.39 38.14 0.08
N SER A 24 -3.64 39.37 0.53
CA SER A 24 -4.55 40.32 -0.11
C SER A 24 -4.07 40.84 -1.49
N LYS A 25 -2.76 40.87 -1.75
CA LYS A 25 -2.15 41.32 -3.02
C LYS A 25 -1.24 40.26 -3.67
N VAL A 26 -1.82 39.10 -3.96
CA VAL A 26 -1.07 37.95 -4.52
C VAL A 26 -1.23 37.84 -6.03
N LYS A 27 -0.11 37.56 -6.72
CA LYS A 27 -0.08 37.28 -8.17
C LYS A 27 -0.61 35.87 -8.48
N LEU A 28 -1.12 35.64 -9.69
CA LEU A 28 -1.68 34.32 -10.06
C LEU A 28 -0.69 33.16 -9.88
N ASN A 29 0.59 33.38 -10.19
CA ASN A 29 1.64 32.37 -10.05
C ASN A 29 1.89 31.98 -8.59
N GLU A 30 1.84 32.96 -7.68
CA GLU A 30 1.99 32.72 -6.24
C GLU A 30 0.79 31.91 -5.69
N ILE A 31 -0.44 32.14 -6.18
CA ILE A 31 -1.60 31.31 -5.82
C ILE A 31 -1.38 29.87 -6.24
N ARG A 32 -0.83 29.63 -7.45
CA ARG A 32 -0.51 28.27 -7.93
C ARG A 32 0.54 27.59 -7.08
N GLU A 33 1.59 28.30 -6.66
CA GLU A 33 2.62 27.76 -5.77
C GLU A 33 2.11 27.46 -4.37
N ILE A 34 1.23 28.30 -3.84
CA ILE A 34 0.62 28.07 -2.53
C ILE A 34 -0.29 26.84 -2.59
N LEU A 35 -1.13 26.74 -3.63
CA LEU A 35 -2.03 25.60 -3.81
C LEU A 35 -1.25 24.31 -4.10
N SER A 36 -0.18 24.34 -4.89
CA SER A 36 0.61 23.14 -5.19
C SER A 36 1.32 22.55 -3.96
N LYS A 37 1.59 23.37 -2.94
CA LYS A 37 2.11 22.91 -1.65
C LYS A 37 1.07 22.21 -0.78
N HIS A 38 -0.23 22.36 -1.08
CA HIS A 38 -1.29 21.72 -0.31
C HIS A 38 -1.26 20.19 -0.49
N ARG A 39 -1.53 19.45 0.60
CA ARG A 39 -1.42 17.98 0.63
C ARG A 39 -2.21 17.27 -0.47
N ALA A 40 -3.34 17.83 -0.89
CA ALA A 40 -4.16 17.26 -1.96
C ALA A 40 -3.47 17.24 -3.34
N PHE A 41 -2.48 18.11 -3.56
CA PHE A 41 -1.72 18.20 -4.81
C PHE A 41 -0.32 17.60 -4.70
N GLN A 42 0.04 17.05 -3.53
CA GLN A 42 1.28 16.30 -3.38
C GLN A 42 1.07 14.86 -3.87
N ASN A 43 2.05 14.34 -4.60
CA ASN A 43 2.07 12.94 -5.07
C ASN A 43 2.35 11.93 -3.94
N ILE A 44 2.14 12.31 -2.69
CA ILE A 44 2.37 11.48 -1.52
C ILE A 44 1.01 11.08 -0.97
N THR A 45 0.73 9.79 -0.98
CA THR A 45 -0.51 9.23 -0.46
C THR A 45 -0.54 9.33 1.07
N LYS A 46 -1.75 9.38 1.65
CA LYS A 46 -1.93 9.33 3.12
C LYS A 46 -1.26 8.09 3.73
N LEU A 47 -1.22 6.98 3.00
CA LEU A 47 -0.58 5.74 3.43
C LEU A 47 0.94 5.88 3.51
N GLU A 48 1.57 6.50 2.51
CA GLU A 48 3.01 6.79 2.53
C GLU A 48 3.37 7.75 3.67
N MET A 49 2.53 8.76 3.94
CA MET A 49 2.73 9.64 5.11
C MET A 49 2.69 8.87 6.44
N LEU A 50 1.76 7.92 6.58
CA LEU A 50 1.68 7.06 7.77
C LEU A 50 2.91 6.14 7.87
N ALA A 51 3.36 5.57 6.75
CA ALA A 51 4.55 4.73 6.73
C ALA A 51 5.79 5.51 7.20
N ILE A 52 5.97 6.75 6.72
CA ILE A 52 7.05 7.64 7.17
C ILE A 52 6.90 7.93 8.67
N LYS A 53 5.70 8.28 9.14
CA LYS A 53 5.43 8.61 10.55
C LYS A 53 5.81 7.48 11.51
N TYR A 54 5.55 6.23 11.12
CA TYR A 54 5.83 5.06 11.96
C TYR A 54 7.16 4.38 11.61
N HIS A 55 8.01 5.02 10.80
CA HIS A 55 9.29 4.45 10.33
C HIS A 55 9.14 3.05 9.67
N ILE A 56 8.01 2.82 9.00
CA ILE A 56 7.74 1.57 8.29
C ILE A 56 8.42 1.63 6.93
N LYS A 57 9.34 0.70 6.69
CA LYS A 57 9.98 0.54 5.39
C LYS A 57 9.00 -0.07 4.39
N ILE A 58 8.61 0.70 3.37
CA ILE A 58 7.80 0.17 2.26
C ILE A 58 8.72 -0.63 1.35
N ILE A 59 8.43 -1.92 1.21
CA ILE A 59 9.12 -2.81 0.27
C ILE A 59 8.31 -2.83 -1.02
N TYR A 60 8.94 -2.49 -2.13
CA TYR A 60 8.31 -2.59 -3.44
C TYR A 60 8.05 -4.07 -3.77
N CYS A 61 6.78 -4.40 -4.02
CA CYS A 61 6.37 -5.73 -4.47
C CYS A 61 5.79 -5.62 -5.89
N PRO A 62 6.40 -6.26 -6.91
CA PRO A 62 5.92 -6.17 -8.28
C PRO A 62 4.57 -6.88 -8.46
N LYS A 63 3.64 -6.24 -9.19
CA LYS A 63 2.22 -6.64 -9.31
C LYS A 63 2.00 -8.10 -9.75
N CYS A 64 2.93 -8.68 -10.51
CA CYS A 64 2.77 -10.01 -11.11
C CYS A 64 3.52 -11.13 -10.38
N HIS A 65 4.29 -10.81 -9.33
CA HIS A 65 5.09 -11.80 -8.60
C HIS A 65 4.46 -12.13 -7.25
N ARG A 66 3.29 -12.74 -7.35
CA ARG A 66 2.46 -13.17 -6.23
C ARG A 66 3.16 -14.19 -5.32
N GLU A 67 4.04 -14.99 -5.91
CA GLU A 67 4.92 -15.95 -5.25
C GLU A 67 5.98 -15.31 -4.33
N LEU A 68 6.32 -14.04 -4.56
CA LEU A 68 7.26 -13.29 -3.72
C LEU A 68 6.56 -12.62 -2.52
N ASN A 69 5.23 -12.66 -2.47
CA ASN A 69 4.46 -12.09 -1.38
C ASN A 69 4.23 -13.14 -0.27
N GLY A 70 4.89 -12.96 0.87
CA GLY A 70 4.73 -13.84 2.04
C GLY A 70 3.28 -13.99 2.50
N ILE A 71 2.45 -12.96 2.30
CA ILE A 71 1.01 -12.99 2.61
C ILE A 71 0.28 -14.02 1.75
N GLU A 72 0.63 -14.13 0.46
CA GLU A 72 0.01 -15.11 -0.43
C GLU A 72 0.42 -16.54 -0.08
N GLY A 73 1.67 -16.74 0.33
CA GLY A 73 2.16 -18.01 0.85
C GLY A 73 1.38 -18.45 2.08
N LEU A 74 1.19 -17.54 3.04
CA LEU A 74 0.35 -17.77 4.21
C LEU A 74 -1.09 -18.11 3.81
N TRP A 75 -1.74 -17.29 2.99
CA TRP A 75 -3.10 -17.54 2.53
C TRP A 75 -3.28 -18.88 1.82
N CYS A 76 -2.32 -19.28 1.00
CA CYS A 76 -2.34 -20.59 0.35
C CYS A 76 -2.31 -21.73 1.37
N ASN A 77 -1.48 -21.61 2.42
CA ASN A 77 -1.45 -22.58 3.52
C ASN A 77 -2.77 -22.63 4.28
N GLN A 78 -3.31 -21.48 4.67
CA GLN A 78 -4.57 -21.40 5.42
C GLN A 78 -5.70 -22.05 4.62
N LYS A 79 -5.80 -21.74 3.32
CA LYS A 79 -6.79 -22.36 2.42
C LYS A 79 -6.62 -23.87 2.35
N ALA A 80 -5.39 -24.37 2.16
CA ALA A 80 -5.14 -25.80 2.08
C ALA A 80 -5.48 -26.52 3.40
N PHE A 81 -5.12 -25.91 4.54
CA PHE A 81 -5.39 -26.44 5.87
C PHE A 81 -6.88 -26.53 6.15
N VAL A 82 -7.65 -25.45 5.90
CA VAL A 82 -9.11 -25.46 6.08
C VAL A 82 -9.77 -26.47 5.15
N ARG A 83 -9.39 -26.50 3.87
CA ARG A 83 -9.96 -27.44 2.87
C ARG A 83 -9.68 -28.91 3.16
N SER A 84 -8.61 -29.21 3.89
CA SER A 84 -8.31 -30.58 4.31
C SER A 84 -9.24 -31.10 5.41
N ARG A 85 -10.11 -30.24 5.96
CA ARG A 85 -11.09 -30.60 7.01
C ARG A 85 -12.50 -30.62 6.42
N THR A 86 -13.26 -31.64 6.80
CA THR A 86 -14.57 -32.00 6.23
C THR A 86 -15.75 -31.19 6.78
N ASP A 87 -15.64 -30.62 7.98
CA ASP A 87 -16.72 -29.82 8.60
C ASP A 87 -16.28 -28.37 8.80
N GLN A 88 -16.98 -27.43 8.16
CA GLN A 88 -16.59 -26.02 8.03
C GLN A 88 -17.73 -25.08 8.41
N SER A 89 -18.33 -25.27 9.59
CA SER A 89 -19.14 -24.20 10.19
C SER A 89 -18.28 -22.93 10.39
N PHE A 90 -18.91 -21.75 10.33
CA PHE A 90 -18.18 -20.48 10.39
C PHE A 90 -17.28 -20.37 11.64
N GLU A 91 -17.79 -20.75 12.81
CA GLU A 91 -17.02 -20.73 14.06
C GLU A 91 -15.82 -21.67 14.03
N LYS A 92 -15.98 -22.88 13.48
CA LYS A 92 -14.89 -23.84 13.32
C LYS A 92 -13.87 -23.34 12.30
N MET A 93 -14.32 -22.71 11.22
CA MET A 93 -13.43 -22.13 10.20
C MET A 93 -12.54 -21.03 10.79
N ILE A 94 -13.08 -20.15 11.63
CA ILE A 94 -12.27 -19.11 12.32
C ILE A 94 -11.20 -19.74 13.22
N LYS A 95 -11.55 -20.80 13.97
CA LYS A 95 -10.58 -21.55 14.78
C LYS A 95 -9.50 -22.21 13.91
N LEU A 96 -9.89 -22.87 12.83
CA LEU A 96 -8.96 -23.50 11.88
C LEU A 96 -8.02 -22.50 11.19
N ILE A 97 -8.48 -21.27 10.91
CA ILE A 97 -7.62 -20.19 10.37
C ILE A 97 -6.57 -19.78 11.40
N ALA A 98 -6.92 -19.70 12.68
CA ALA A 98 -5.95 -19.43 13.75
C ALA A 98 -4.95 -20.59 13.90
N ASP A 99 -5.45 -21.83 13.94
CA ASP A 99 -4.61 -23.04 14.06
C ASP A 99 -3.67 -23.22 12.88
N SER A 100 -4.09 -22.85 11.66
CA SER A 100 -3.23 -22.92 10.48
C SER A 100 -1.94 -22.09 10.60
N ARG A 101 -1.91 -21.08 11.47
CA ARG A 101 -0.71 -20.26 11.74
C ARG A 101 0.34 -21.04 12.52
N THR A 102 -0.05 -21.88 13.49
CA THR A 102 0.90 -22.70 14.26
C THR A 102 1.49 -23.81 13.39
N HIS A 103 0.74 -24.25 12.37
CA HIS A 103 1.20 -25.22 11.37
C HIS A 103 1.95 -24.58 10.19
N PHE A 104 2.04 -23.25 10.12
CA PHE A 104 2.70 -22.56 9.03
C PHE A 104 4.23 -22.55 9.23
N VAL A 105 4.92 -23.43 8.50
CA VAL A 105 6.38 -23.40 8.41
C VAL A 105 6.78 -22.68 7.13
N GLU A 106 7.10 -21.39 7.25
CA GLU A 106 7.46 -20.49 6.13
C GLU A 106 8.46 -21.10 5.16
N ARG A 107 9.49 -21.77 5.70
CA ARG A 107 10.57 -22.38 4.90
C ARG A 107 10.08 -23.43 3.91
N GLN A 108 9.05 -24.21 4.24
CA GLN A 108 8.57 -25.28 3.36
C GLN A 108 7.71 -24.76 2.19
N ILE A 109 6.99 -23.65 2.40
CA ILE A 109 6.07 -23.10 1.41
C ILE A 109 6.82 -22.29 0.37
N ALA A 110 7.81 -21.49 0.80
CA ALA A 110 8.75 -20.85 -0.11
C ALA A 110 9.40 -21.91 -1.01
N LEU A 111 9.95 -22.99 -0.45
CA LEU A 111 10.58 -24.08 -1.23
C LEU A 111 9.60 -24.81 -2.17
N LYS A 112 8.36 -25.08 -1.75
CA LYS A 112 7.35 -25.73 -2.61
C LYS A 112 6.90 -24.80 -3.75
N LEU A 113 6.71 -23.51 -3.49
CA LEU A 113 6.36 -22.52 -4.52
C LEU A 113 7.53 -22.33 -5.50
N PHE A 114 8.77 -22.17 -5.01
CA PHE A 114 9.97 -22.11 -5.85
C PHE A 114 10.12 -23.35 -6.74
N ARG A 115 9.87 -24.55 -6.20
CA ARG A 115 9.91 -25.81 -6.97
C ARG A 115 8.77 -25.92 -7.98
N ARG A 116 7.55 -25.50 -7.61
CA ARG A 116 6.35 -25.61 -8.46
C ARG A 116 6.37 -24.62 -9.63
N PHE A 117 6.98 -23.46 -9.43
CA PHE A 117 7.10 -22.43 -10.46
C PHE A 117 8.43 -22.42 -11.20
N GLN A 118 9.34 -23.36 -10.87
CA GLN A 118 10.67 -23.58 -11.47
C GLN A 118 11.04 -22.51 -12.51
N LEU A 119 11.31 -21.29 -12.01
CA LEU A 119 11.74 -20.16 -12.84
C LEU A 119 13.12 -20.55 -13.33
N LYS A 120 13.17 -21.16 -14.52
CA LYS A 120 14.39 -21.69 -15.14
C LYS A 120 15.44 -20.62 -15.42
N HIS A 121 15.13 -19.34 -15.20
CA HIS A 121 16.10 -18.28 -15.38
C HIS A 121 16.00 -17.23 -14.26
N ILE A 122 17.15 -17.08 -13.60
CA ILE A 122 17.67 -15.84 -13.02
C ILE A 122 17.00 -15.41 -11.71
N LEU A 123 17.71 -15.62 -10.60
CA LEU A 123 18.14 -14.55 -9.69
C LEU A 123 18.99 -15.15 -8.55
N LYS A 124 20.29 -14.86 -8.58
CA LYS A 124 21.18 -15.04 -7.42
C LYS A 124 20.80 -14.00 -6.37
N VAL A 125 19.80 -14.28 -5.53
CA VAL A 125 19.52 -13.43 -4.35
C VAL A 125 20.38 -13.92 -3.20
N LYS A 126 21.62 -13.42 -3.15
CA LYS A 126 22.43 -13.42 -1.91
C LYS A 126 21.81 -12.37 -1.00
N HIS A 127 21.36 -12.80 0.19
CA HIS A 127 20.77 -11.97 1.25
C HIS A 127 19.33 -11.49 1.00
N MET A 128 18.38 -12.37 1.30
CA MET A 128 17.04 -11.94 1.72
C MET A 128 16.94 -12.22 3.23
N LEU A 129 17.26 -11.21 4.03
CA LEU A 129 16.86 -11.15 5.44
C LEU A 129 15.36 -10.86 5.45
N ILE A 130 14.58 -11.78 6.01
CA ILE A 130 13.14 -11.64 6.23
C ILE A 130 12.96 -11.64 7.75
N PHE A 131 12.37 -10.56 8.26
CA PHE A 131 11.81 -10.46 9.61
C PHE A 131 10.40 -11.05 9.62
#